data_AF-A0A967V9F5-F1
#
_entry.id   AF-A0A967V9F5-F1
#
_cell.length_a   1.000
_cell.length_b   1.000
_cell.length_c   1.000
_cell.angle_alpha   90.00
_cell.angle_beta   90.00
_cell.angle_gamma   90.00
#
_symmetry.space_group_name_H-M   'P 1'
#
loop_
_entity.id
_entity.type
_entity.pdbx_description
1 polymer ?
#
loop_
_entity_poly.entity_id
_entity_poly.type
_entity_poly.pdbx_seq_one_letter_code
_entity_poly.pdbx_strand_id
1 'polypeptide(L)'
;SDEDKQARDLFMKWLKELDLEITIDEMGSIFGKRPGKNNDLPPVMSGSHIDSQPKGGRFDGSLGVMGPLEVLRTLHENNIETERPFIIVDWTNEEGSRFAPAMVASGVWAGALERDWVYDRTDITGKRFEDELIRIGYKGSVPAKKWPVHCYYEYHIEQGPMLEREGKQIGAPKGILCLHWYDVYLEGEANQVGPTPMEGRHDALCAAAEMILKVNELPDRMGGNMVATVG
;
A
#
# COMPACT_ATOMS: atom_id res chain seq x y z
N SER A 1 -7.80 -8.75 8.06
CA SER A 1 -8.20 -10.12 8.46
C SER A 1 -8.02 -10.27 9.97
N ASP A 2 -8.12 -11.47 10.54
CA ASP A 2 -7.83 -11.66 11.97
C ASP A 2 -6.33 -11.56 12.26
N GLU A 3 -5.48 -11.96 11.31
CA GLU A 3 -4.03 -11.83 11.38
C GLU A 3 -3.60 -10.35 11.34
N ASP A 4 -4.18 -9.56 10.43
CA ASP A 4 -3.99 -8.11 10.38
C ASP A 4 -4.48 -7.46 11.69
N LYS A 5 -5.62 -7.90 12.25
CA LYS A 5 -6.06 -7.44 13.58
C LYS A 5 -5.02 -7.73 14.66
N GLN A 6 -4.44 -8.93 14.69
CA GLN A 6 -3.40 -9.29 15.66
C GLN A 6 -2.17 -8.40 15.52
N ALA A 7 -1.75 -8.11 14.28
CA ALA A 7 -0.61 -7.24 14.01
C ALA A 7 -0.89 -5.79 14.45
N ARG A 8 -2.09 -5.27 14.14
CA ARG A 8 -2.56 -3.95 14.60
C ARG A 8 -2.64 -3.88 16.13
N ASP A 9 -3.18 -4.89 16.79
CA ASP A 9 -3.28 -4.94 18.25
C ASP A 9 -1.89 -4.88 18.90
N LEU A 10 -0.91 -5.58 18.32
CA LEU A 10 0.48 -5.54 18.76
C LEU A 10 1.11 -4.17 18.53
N PHE A 11 0.86 -3.57 17.37
CA PHE A 11 1.32 -2.21 17.07
C PHE A 11 0.74 -1.19 18.05
N MET A 12 -0.58 -1.23 18.29
CA MET A 12 -1.27 -0.40 19.29
C MET A 12 -0.68 -0.58 20.69
N LYS A 13 -0.27 -1.79 21.07
CA LYS A 13 0.42 -2.05 22.34
C LYS A 13 1.75 -1.31 22.40
N TRP A 14 2.59 -1.39 21.36
CA TRP A 14 3.87 -0.68 21.32
C TRP A 14 3.73 0.83 21.31
N LEU A 15 2.70 1.37 20.65
CA LEU A 15 2.41 2.82 20.70
C LEU A 15 2.03 3.26 22.13
N LYS A 16 1.28 2.44 22.87
CA LYS A 16 0.91 2.71 24.27
C LYS A 16 2.11 2.66 25.21
N GLU A 17 3.04 1.73 24.98
CA GLU A 17 4.30 1.64 25.75
C GLU A 17 5.18 2.88 25.62
N LEU A 18 4.96 3.70 24.58
CA LEU A 18 5.65 4.96 24.33
C LEU A 18 4.84 6.20 24.74
N ASP A 19 3.71 6.00 25.44
CA ASP A 19 2.79 7.06 25.88
C ASP A 19 2.31 7.97 24.73
N LEU A 20 2.13 7.40 23.54
CA LEU A 20 1.68 8.15 22.37
C LEU A 20 0.16 8.40 22.41
N GLU A 21 -0.27 9.54 21.88
CA GLU A 21 -1.68 9.81 21.61
C GLU A 21 -2.09 9.00 20.38
N ILE A 22 -2.96 8.00 20.57
CA ILE A 22 -3.35 7.08 19.50
C ILE A 22 -4.72 7.44 18.95
N THR A 23 -4.82 7.55 17.63
CA THR A 23 -6.05 7.76 16.89
C THR A 23 -6.23 6.68 15.84
N ILE A 24 -7.47 6.24 15.64
CA ILE A 24 -7.86 5.38 14.52
C ILE A 24 -8.87 6.18 13.68
N ASP A 25 -8.61 6.28 12.39
CA ASP A 25 -9.54 6.97 11.48
C ASP A 25 -10.67 6.04 10.99
N GLU A 26 -11.61 6.64 10.28
CA GLU A 26 -12.75 5.96 9.66
C GLU A 26 -12.33 4.82 8.71
N MET A 27 -11.14 4.89 8.11
CA MET A 27 -10.56 3.87 7.22
C MET A 27 -9.72 2.83 7.99
N GLY A 28 -9.68 2.92 9.31
CA GLY A 28 -8.92 2.04 10.19
C GLY A 28 -7.42 2.25 10.22
N SER A 29 -6.93 3.33 9.61
CA SER A 29 -5.51 3.71 9.70
C SER A 29 -5.20 4.12 11.14
N ILE A 30 -4.04 3.71 11.64
CA ILE A 30 -3.63 3.93 13.02
C ILE A 30 -2.57 5.02 13.04
N PHE A 31 -2.79 6.05 13.86
CA PHE A 31 -1.87 7.16 14.06
C PHE A 31 -1.39 7.17 15.50
N GLY A 32 -0.08 7.18 15.72
CA GLY A 32 0.55 7.41 17.03
C GLY A 32 1.25 8.76 17.04
N LYS A 33 0.73 9.72 17.81
CA LYS A 33 1.30 11.07 17.90
C LYS A 33 2.15 11.23 19.16
N ARG A 34 3.40 11.64 18.96
CA ARG A 34 4.29 12.15 20.00
C ARG A 34 4.25 13.68 20.00
N PRO A 35 3.98 14.34 21.13
CA PRO A 35 4.01 15.79 21.20
C PRO A 35 5.42 16.34 20.92
N GLY A 36 5.47 17.55 20.37
CA GLY A 36 6.69 18.35 20.27
C GLY A 36 6.70 19.48 21.30
N LYS A 37 7.76 20.29 21.29
CA LYS A 37 7.83 21.54 22.07
C LYS A 37 6.73 22.52 21.66
N ASN A 38 6.41 22.57 20.38
CA ASN A 38 5.33 23.39 19.85
C ASN A 38 4.32 22.52 19.09
N ASN A 39 3.21 22.19 19.78
CA ASN A 39 2.14 21.35 19.22
C ASN A 39 1.22 22.06 18.22
N ASP A 40 1.38 23.38 18.05
CA ASP A 40 0.65 24.16 17.04
C ASP A 40 1.31 24.07 15.66
N LEU A 41 2.54 23.57 15.58
CA LEU A 41 3.24 23.35 14.32
C LEU A 41 2.74 22.08 13.62
N PRO A 42 2.63 22.09 12.27
CA PRO A 42 2.35 20.89 11.51
C PRO A 42 3.37 19.77 11.83
N PRO A 43 2.90 18.52 12.03
CA PRO A 43 3.74 17.40 12.44
C PRO A 43 4.67 16.94 11.32
N VAL A 44 5.77 16.29 11.71
CA VAL A 44 6.48 15.37 10.81
C VAL A 44 5.77 14.02 10.90
N MET A 45 5.43 13.44 9.75
CA MET A 45 4.75 12.14 9.70
C MET A 45 5.64 11.10 9.03
N SER A 46 5.59 9.87 9.51
CA SER A 46 6.32 8.76 8.90
C SER A 46 5.59 7.45 9.15
N GLY A 47 5.63 6.54 8.20
CA GLY A 47 4.89 5.29 8.30
C GLY A 47 4.83 4.57 6.97
N SER A 48 4.03 3.52 6.94
CA SER A 48 3.79 2.68 5.76
C SER A 48 2.55 1.83 6.03
N HIS A 49 2.58 0.54 5.74
CA HIS A 49 1.48 -0.41 5.97
C HIS A 49 1.95 -1.69 6.67
N ILE A 50 1.07 -2.34 7.43
CA ILE A 50 1.34 -3.65 8.06
C ILE A 50 0.75 -4.81 7.24
N ASP A 51 -0.27 -4.56 6.41
CA ASP A 51 -0.84 -5.59 5.55
C ASP A 51 0.13 -6.06 4.46
N SER A 52 -0.09 -7.25 3.90
CA SER A 52 0.78 -7.86 2.90
C SER A 52 0.00 -8.55 1.77
N GLN A 53 0.70 -8.84 0.67
CA GLN A 53 0.26 -9.85 -0.29
C GLN A 53 0.14 -11.26 0.34
N PRO A 54 -0.68 -12.18 -0.23
CA PRO A 54 -0.81 -13.57 0.22
C PRO A 54 0.51 -14.37 0.27
N LYS A 55 1.48 -13.97 -0.55
CA LYS A 55 2.85 -14.52 -0.56
C LYS A 55 3.89 -13.41 -0.34
N GLY A 56 3.53 -12.43 0.50
CA GLY A 56 4.37 -11.28 0.82
C GLY A 56 5.64 -11.65 1.61
N GLY A 57 6.64 -10.78 1.52
CA GLY A 57 7.86 -10.87 2.31
C GLY A 57 7.67 -10.38 3.75
N ARG A 58 8.70 -10.50 4.58
CA ARG A 58 8.67 -10.03 5.97
C ARG A 58 8.84 -8.52 6.15
N PHE A 59 9.23 -7.80 5.11
CA PHE A 59 9.71 -6.41 5.20
C PHE A 59 8.90 -5.41 4.37
N ASP A 60 8.08 -5.91 3.44
CA ASP A 60 7.20 -5.07 2.62
C ASP A 60 6.18 -4.38 3.52
N GLY A 61 6.10 -3.05 3.46
CA GLY A 61 5.34 -2.20 4.37
C GLY A 61 5.84 -2.17 5.82
N SER A 62 5.93 -3.33 6.46
CA SER A 62 6.19 -3.46 7.89
C SER A 62 7.49 -2.80 8.32
N LEU A 63 8.53 -2.81 7.47
CA LEU A 63 9.78 -2.09 7.73
C LEU A 63 9.56 -0.58 7.86
N GLY A 64 8.67 -0.02 7.05
CA GLY A 64 8.31 1.39 7.04
C GLY A 64 7.44 1.82 8.22
N VAL A 65 6.80 0.88 8.90
CA VAL A 65 6.14 1.12 10.21
C VAL A 65 7.12 0.90 11.36
N MET A 66 7.94 -0.16 11.33
CA MET A 66 8.89 -0.45 12.40
C MET A 66 10.03 0.57 12.48
N GLY A 67 10.45 1.15 11.35
CA GLY A 67 11.46 2.23 11.30
C GLY A 67 11.10 3.44 12.16
N PRO A 68 9.98 4.14 11.92
CA PRO A 68 9.55 5.26 12.76
C PRO A 68 9.20 4.85 14.19
N LEU A 69 8.77 3.60 14.43
CA LEU A 69 8.56 3.11 15.80
C LEU A 69 9.89 3.08 16.57
N GLU A 70 10.97 2.63 15.93
CA GLU A 70 12.30 2.63 16.51
C GLU A 70 12.86 4.04 16.69
N VAL A 71 12.57 4.96 15.76
CA VAL A 71 12.88 6.39 15.95
C VAL A 71 12.18 6.93 17.21
N LEU A 72 10.90 6.62 17.39
CA LEU A 72 10.14 7.07 18.56
C LEU A 72 10.67 6.46 19.88
N ARG A 73 11.03 5.17 19.88
CA ARG A 73 11.72 4.52 21.01
C ARG A 73 13.03 5.22 21.34
N THR A 74 13.87 5.44 20.35
CA THR A 74 15.17 6.12 20.52
C THR A 74 14.97 7.53 21.11
N LEU A 75 14.02 8.30 20.60
CA LEU A 75 13.70 9.64 21.13
C LEU A 75 13.19 9.58 22.57
N HIS A 76 12.36 8.58 22.90
CA HIS A 76 11.81 8.37 24.24
C HIS A 76 12.90 8.00 25.24
N GLU A 77 13.69 6.97 24.95
CA GLU A 77 14.77 6.46 25.82
C GLU A 77 15.86 7.50 26.09
N ASN A 78 16.14 8.37 25.10
CA ASN A 78 17.15 9.42 25.21
C ASN A 78 16.57 10.77 25.68
N ASN A 79 15.29 10.85 26.02
CA ASN A 79 14.60 12.09 26.44
C ASN A 79 14.81 13.27 25.45
N ILE A 80 14.78 12.99 24.15
CA ILE A 80 14.99 14.00 23.10
C ILE A 80 13.67 14.65 22.72
N GLU A 81 13.51 15.93 23.00
CA GLU A 81 12.35 16.71 22.54
C GLU A 81 12.55 17.26 21.13
N THR A 82 11.54 17.08 20.27
CA THR A 82 11.49 17.64 18.92
C THR A 82 10.73 18.96 18.90
N GLU A 83 11.06 19.87 17.98
CA GLU A 83 10.34 21.14 17.85
C GLU A 83 8.86 20.92 17.47
N ARG A 84 8.62 20.07 16.46
CA ARG A 84 7.31 19.68 15.95
C ARG A 84 6.85 18.36 16.57
N PRO A 85 5.54 18.09 16.60
CA PRO A 85 5.04 16.74 16.87
C PRO A 85 5.53 15.76 15.80
N PHE A 86 5.66 14.49 16.20
CA PHE A 86 5.97 13.39 15.29
C PHE A 86 4.78 12.42 15.26
N ILE A 87 4.35 12.01 14.08
CA ILE A 87 3.27 11.05 13.90
C ILE A 87 3.80 9.81 13.18
N ILE A 88 3.66 8.66 13.82
CA ILE A 88 3.78 7.37 13.15
C ILE A 88 2.41 6.95 12.58
N VAL A 89 2.38 6.38 11.37
CA VAL A 89 1.15 5.88 10.74
C VAL A 89 1.28 4.46 10.20
N ASP A 90 0.21 3.66 10.36
CA ASP A 90 -0.05 2.41 9.64
C ASP A 90 -1.30 2.60 8.76
N TRP A 91 -1.12 2.56 7.44
CA TRP A 91 -2.18 2.71 6.44
C TRP A 91 -2.88 1.39 6.19
N THR A 92 -4.21 1.40 6.15
CA THR A 92 -4.99 0.18 5.88
C THR A 92 -5.03 -0.17 4.39
N ASN A 93 -4.74 -1.45 4.08
CA ASN A 93 -4.94 -2.06 2.76
C ASN A 93 -4.20 -1.28 1.67
N GLU A 94 -2.89 -1.14 1.88
CA GLU A 94 -1.99 -0.56 0.89
C GLU A 94 -1.84 -1.51 -0.31
N GLU A 95 -1.67 -2.80 -0.04
CA GLU A 95 -1.36 -3.79 -1.08
C GLU A 95 -2.52 -4.02 -2.06
N GLY A 96 -3.74 -3.65 -1.65
CA GLY A 96 -4.97 -3.83 -2.43
C GLY A 96 -5.31 -5.29 -2.72
N SER A 97 -4.65 -6.23 -2.05
CA SER A 97 -4.71 -7.65 -2.40
C SER A 97 -6.06 -8.28 -2.11
N ARG A 98 -6.63 -7.94 -0.95
CA ARG A 98 -7.96 -8.42 -0.56
C ARG A 98 -9.07 -7.52 -1.09
N PHE A 99 -8.85 -6.20 -1.05
CA PHE A 99 -9.80 -5.20 -1.52
C PHE A 99 -9.09 -4.27 -2.50
N ALA A 100 -9.37 -4.41 -3.79
CA ALA A 100 -8.86 -3.47 -4.78
C ALA A 100 -9.54 -2.10 -4.67
N PRO A 101 -8.88 -0.99 -5.03
CA PRO A 101 -7.51 -0.92 -5.56
C PRO A 101 -6.45 -0.96 -4.45
N ALA A 102 -5.17 -0.81 -4.79
CA ALA A 102 -4.12 -0.53 -3.81
C ALA A 102 -4.32 0.84 -3.15
N MET A 103 -3.65 1.05 -2.00
CA MET A 103 -3.49 2.32 -1.30
C MET A 103 -4.83 2.97 -0.91
N VAL A 104 -5.84 2.18 -0.53
CA VAL A 104 -7.20 2.72 -0.40
C VAL A 104 -7.34 3.71 0.76
N ALA A 105 -6.77 3.42 1.93
CA ALA A 105 -6.93 4.28 3.10
C ALA A 105 -6.13 5.58 2.97
N SER A 106 -4.88 5.49 2.50
CA SER A 106 -4.06 6.67 2.22
C SER A 106 -4.62 7.49 1.06
N GLY A 107 -5.20 6.85 0.04
CA GLY A 107 -5.91 7.48 -1.06
C GLY A 107 -7.14 8.26 -0.61
N VAL A 108 -7.96 7.68 0.28
CA VAL A 108 -9.10 8.40 0.90
C VAL A 108 -8.59 9.56 1.76
N TRP A 109 -7.61 9.33 2.61
CA TRP A 109 -7.01 10.37 3.46
C TRP A 109 -6.48 11.54 2.61
N ALA A 110 -5.78 11.27 1.51
CA ALA A 110 -5.25 12.29 0.61
C ALA A 110 -6.34 13.01 -0.22
N GLY A 111 -7.56 12.48 -0.25
CA GLY A 111 -8.68 12.96 -1.07
C GLY A 111 -8.60 12.54 -2.54
N ALA A 112 -7.88 11.45 -2.85
CA ALA A 112 -7.77 10.86 -4.18
C ALA A 112 -8.85 9.79 -4.45
N LEU A 113 -9.41 9.21 -3.39
CA LEU A 113 -10.49 8.22 -3.45
C LEU A 113 -11.66 8.66 -2.57
N GLU A 114 -12.88 8.31 -2.99
CA GLU A 114 -14.09 8.57 -2.20
C GLU A 114 -14.28 7.47 -1.15
N ARG A 115 -14.48 7.88 0.11
CA ARG A 115 -14.60 6.96 1.25
C ARG A 115 -15.70 5.93 1.05
N ASP A 116 -16.91 6.38 0.71
CA ASP A 116 -18.08 5.51 0.61
C ASP A 116 -17.93 4.52 -0.57
N TRP A 117 -17.21 4.91 -1.63
CA TRP A 117 -16.83 4.00 -2.71
C TRP A 117 -15.87 2.90 -2.24
N VAL A 118 -14.88 3.25 -1.42
CA VAL A 118 -13.96 2.26 -0.83
C VAL A 118 -14.71 1.33 0.14
N TYR A 119 -15.60 1.89 0.96
CA TYR A 119 -16.42 1.10 1.88
C TYR A 119 -17.21 0.00 1.19
N ASP A 120 -17.75 0.27 0.00
CA ASP A 120 -18.53 -0.69 -0.77
C ASP A 120 -17.69 -1.70 -1.57
N ARG A 121 -16.35 -1.60 -1.52
CA ARG A 121 -15.48 -2.62 -2.13
C ARG A 121 -15.68 -3.97 -1.47
N THR A 122 -15.76 -5.00 -2.29
CA THR A 122 -15.90 -6.39 -1.84
C THR A 122 -14.66 -7.20 -2.13
N ASP A 123 -14.35 -8.13 -1.23
CA ASP A 123 -13.35 -9.17 -1.48
C ASP A 123 -13.94 -10.28 -2.38
N ILE A 124 -13.09 -11.23 -2.78
CA ILE A 124 -13.48 -12.36 -3.65
C ILE A 124 -14.55 -13.27 -3.05
N THR A 125 -14.81 -13.17 -1.74
CA THR A 125 -15.85 -13.93 -1.03
C THR A 125 -17.13 -13.11 -0.80
N GLY A 126 -17.17 -11.87 -1.29
CA GLY A 126 -18.32 -10.97 -1.18
C GLY A 126 -18.38 -10.20 0.14
N LYS A 127 -17.36 -10.26 1.00
CA LYS A 127 -17.32 -9.44 2.22
C LYS A 127 -16.96 -8.01 1.85
N ARG A 128 -17.62 -7.06 2.49
CA ARG A 128 -17.46 -5.63 2.22
C ARG A 128 -16.41 -5.00 3.12
N PHE A 129 -15.67 -4.00 2.62
CA PHE A 129 -14.53 -3.40 3.31
C PHE A 129 -14.94 -2.78 4.66
N GLU A 130 -16.01 -1.99 4.68
CA GLU A 130 -16.53 -1.36 5.91
C GLU A 130 -16.89 -2.40 6.98
N ASP A 131 -17.57 -3.47 6.56
CA ASP A 131 -18.04 -4.51 7.48
C ASP A 131 -16.86 -5.25 8.12
N GLU A 132 -15.76 -5.42 7.38
CA GLU A 132 -14.54 -6.02 7.92
C GLU A 132 -13.82 -5.09 8.91
N LEU A 133 -13.77 -3.77 8.66
CA LEU A 133 -13.25 -2.80 9.64
C LEU A 133 -14.05 -2.83 10.95
N ILE A 134 -15.38 -2.87 10.85
CA ILE A 134 -16.27 -3.00 12.01
C ILE A 134 -16.00 -4.33 12.72
N ARG A 135 -15.92 -5.44 11.98
CA ARG A 135 -15.72 -6.78 12.51
C ARG A 135 -14.43 -6.90 13.31
N ILE A 136 -13.32 -6.31 12.83
CA ILE A 136 -12.04 -6.35 13.54
C ILE A 136 -11.93 -5.26 14.63
N GLY A 137 -12.90 -4.34 14.72
CA GLY A 137 -12.93 -3.26 15.70
C GLY A 137 -12.02 -2.07 15.37
N TYR A 138 -11.65 -1.91 14.09
CA TYR A 138 -10.78 -0.83 13.62
C TYR A 138 -11.51 0.22 12.79
N LYS A 139 -12.85 0.20 12.70
CA LYS A 139 -13.57 1.37 12.18
C LYS A 139 -13.54 2.49 13.22
N GLY A 140 -12.58 3.42 13.06
CA GLY A 140 -12.44 4.58 13.92
C GLY A 140 -13.52 5.63 13.68
N SER A 141 -13.46 6.70 14.48
CA SER A 141 -14.42 7.82 14.42
C SER A 141 -13.81 9.11 13.90
N VAL A 142 -12.49 9.16 13.74
CA VAL A 142 -11.81 10.35 13.20
C VAL A 142 -11.93 10.35 11.69
N PRO A 143 -12.36 11.45 11.06
CA PRO A 143 -12.48 11.51 9.61
C PRO A 143 -11.17 11.18 8.91
N ALA A 144 -11.21 10.28 7.94
CA ALA A 144 -10.08 9.94 7.07
C ALA A 144 -9.87 11.05 6.03
N LYS A 145 -9.30 12.17 6.46
CA LYS A 145 -9.11 13.36 5.63
C LYS A 145 -7.79 14.03 5.96
N LYS A 146 -7.08 14.49 4.94
CA LYS A 146 -5.82 15.21 5.10
C LYS A 146 -5.93 16.41 6.02
N TRP A 147 -4.96 16.52 6.91
CA TRP A 147 -4.66 17.70 7.71
C TRP A 147 -3.28 18.24 7.34
N PRO A 148 -2.92 19.46 7.77
CA PRO A 148 -1.58 20.00 7.53
C PRO A 148 -0.50 19.08 8.11
N VAL A 149 0.47 18.71 7.26
CA VAL A 149 1.65 17.91 7.61
C VAL A 149 2.87 18.67 7.09
N HIS A 150 3.93 18.79 7.91
CA HIS A 150 5.14 19.49 7.51
C HIS A 150 5.90 18.73 6.42
N CYS A 151 6.07 17.43 6.63
CA CYS A 151 6.65 16.49 5.69
C CYS A 151 6.24 15.05 6.03
N TYR A 152 6.28 14.17 5.02
CA TYR A 152 6.05 12.75 5.16
C TYR A 152 7.30 11.98 4.71
N TYR A 153 7.73 11.01 5.51
CA TYR A 153 8.81 10.10 5.15
C TYR A 153 8.34 8.65 5.23
N GLU A 154 8.57 7.89 4.17
CA GLU A 154 8.33 6.46 4.17
C GLU A 154 9.65 5.74 3.91
N TYR A 155 10.04 4.88 4.85
CA TYR A 155 11.20 4.01 4.70
C TYR A 155 10.72 2.68 4.14
N HIS A 156 11.32 2.20 3.06
CA HIS A 156 10.85 1.01 2.39
C HIS A 156 12.01 0.21 1.82
N ILE A 157 11.81 -1.10 1.66
CA ILE A 157 12.72 -1.91 0.86
C ILE A 157 12.63 -1.48 -0.61
N GLU A 158 13.71 -1.68 -1.36
CA GLU A 158 13.74 -1.30 -2.78
C GLU A 158 12.73 -2.07 -3.64
N GLN A 159 12.39 -3.31 -3.23
CA GLN A 159 11.64 -4.30 -4.03
C GLN A 159 12.29 -4.62 -5.39
N GLY A 160 13.52 -4.16 -5.60
CA GLY A 160 14.34 -4.36 -6.79
C GLY A 160 15.79 -4.68 -6.42
N PRO A 161 16.64 -4.97 -7.41
CA PRO A 161 18.01 -5.42 -7.18
C PRO A 161 19.06 -4.30 -7.31
N MET A 162 18.68 -3.04 -7.50
CA MET A 162 19.62 -1.97 -7.91
C MET A 162 20.58 -1.57 -6.80
N LEU A 163 20.12 -1.39 -5.57
CA LEU A 163 20.98 -1.06 -4.43
C LEU A 163 22.00 -2.17 -4.18
N GLU A 164 21.57 -3.44 -4.25
CA GLU A 164 22.47 -4.59 -4.14
C GLU A 164 23.49 -4.60 -5.28
N ARG A 165 23.05 -4.47 -6.53
CA ARG A 165 23.92 -4.46 -7.72
C ARG A 165 24.92 -3.32 -7.72
N GLU A 166 24.52 -2.15 -7.21
CA GLU A 166 25.38 -0.97 -7.10
C GLU A 166 26.23 -0.95 -5.82
N GLY A 167 26.06 -1.92 -4.92
CA GLY A 167 26.77 -1.95 -3.63
C GLY A 167 26.42 -0.78 -2.71
N LYS A 168 25.18 -0.27 -2.79
CA LYS A 168 24.69 0.85 -1.99
C LYS A 168 23.75 0.37 -0.90
N GLN A 169 23.85 0.99 0.27
CA GLN A 169 22.99 0.64 1.41
C GLN A 169 21.67 1.42 1.42
N ILE A 170 21.69 2.70 1.01
CA ILE A 170 20.54 3.60 1.10
C ILE A 170 20.26 4.23 -0.27
N GLY A 171 19.01 4.15 -0.71
CA GLY A 171 18.47 4.89 -1.84
C GLY A 171 17.71 6.12 -1.38
N ALA A 172 17.86 7.23 -2.12
CA ALA A 172 17.02 8.43 -1.96
C ALA A 172 16.14 8.54 -3.22
N PRO A 173 14.92 7.95 -3.21
CA PRO A 173 14.06 7.94 -4.39
C PRO A 173 13.67 9.36 -4.78
N LYS A 174 13.72 9.67 -6.08
CA LYS A 174 13.30 10.98 -6.61
C LYS A 174 11.79 11.06 -6.87
N GLY A 175 11.12 9.92 -6.88
CA GLY A 175 9.71 9.75 -7.18
C GLY A 175 9.39 8.29 -7.42
N ILE A 176 8.10 8.02 -7.63
CA ILE A 176 7.57 6.71 -8.00
C ILE A 176 7.29 6.68 -9.52
N LEU A 177 7.28 5.48 -10.10
CA LEU A 177 6.82 5.30 -11.47
C LEU A 177 5.31 5.55 -11.56
N CYS A 178 4.85 6.06 -12.70
CA CYS A 178 3.43 6.11 -13.00
C CYS A 178 2.95 4.70 -13.37
N LEU A 179 1.89 4.24 -12.71
CA LEU A 179 1.31 2.91 -12.91
C LEU A 179 0.06 3.03 -13.77
N HIS A 180 -0.02 2.20 -14.80
CA HIS A 180 -1.22 2.00 -15.60
C HIS A 180 -1.57 0.52 -15.62
N TRP A 181 -2.72 0.17 -15.05
CA TRP A 181 -3.24 -1.20 -15.02
C TRP A 181 -4.45 -1.29 -15.95
N TYR A 182 -4.55 -2.40 -16.68
CA TYR A 182 -5.60 -2.64 -17.65
C TYR A 182 -6.14 -4.06 -17.48
N ASP A 183 -7.46 -4.19 -17.39
CA ASP A 183 -8.14 -5.47 -17.58
C ASP A 183 -8.50 -5.62 -19.06
N VAL A 184 -7.99 -6.67 -19.71
CA VAL A 184 -8.23 -6.94 -21.13
C VAL A 184 -8.95 -8.27 -21.28
N TYR A 185 -10.13 -8.23 -21.90
CA TYR A 185 -10.95 -9.40 -22.18
C TYR A 185 -10.90 -9.71 -23.67
N LEU A 186 -10.48 -10.92 -24.01
CA LEU A 186 -10.45 -11.43 -25.38
C LEU A 186 -11.50 -12.52 -25.53
N GLU A 187 -12.41 -12.32 -26.47
CA GLU A 187 -13.44 -13.31 -26.81
C GLU A 187 -13.08 -13.94 -28.16
N GLY A 188 -13.12 -15.27 -28.19
CA GLY A 188 -12.90 -16.08 -29.39
C GLY A 188 -14.08 -17.02 -29.63
N GLU A 189 -13.90 -17.99 -30.51
CA GLU A 189 -14.92 -18.98 -30.84
C GLU A 189 -14.48 -20.39 -30.45
N ALA A 190 -15.19 -21.01 -29.50
CA ALA A 190 -14.91 -22.36 -29.06
C ALA A 190 -15.27 -23.38 -30.17
N ASN A 191 -14.28 -24.16 -30.61
CA ASN A 191 -14.42 -25.09 -31.72
C ASN A 191 -13.59 -26.37 -31.48
N GLN A 192 -13.93 -27.47 -32.16
CA GLN A 192 -13.24 -28.75 -31.99
C GLN A 192 -11.86 -28.71 -32.65
N VAL A 193 -10.80 -29.04 -31.89
CA VAL A 193 -9.40 -28.93 -32.34
C VAL A 193 -9.06 -29.69 -33.63
N GLY A 194 -9.70 -30.83 -33.88
CA GLY A 194 -9.43 -31.68 -35.05
C GLY A 194 -10.05 -31.17 -36.36
N PRO A 195 -11.38 -31.02 -36.43
CA PRO A 195 -12.07 -30.74 -37.69
C PRO A 195 -12.08 -29.27 -38.10
N THR A 196 -11.81 -28.31 -37.19
CA THR A 196 -11.85 -26.88 -37.52
C THR A 196 -10.58 -26.46 -38.27
N PRO A 197 -10.68 -26.07 -39.57
CA PRO A 197 -9.53 -25.60 -40.35
C PRO A 197 -8.95 -24.32 -39.75
N MET A 198 -7.66 -24.06 -39.97
CA MET A 198 -6.97 -22.90 -39.38
C MET A 198 -7.56 -21.57 -39.83
N GLU A 199 -8.03 -21.46 -41.08
CA GLU A 199 -8.65 -20.25 -41.64
C GLU A 199 -10.00 -19.88 -41.01
N GLY A 200 -10.66 -20.82 -40.31
CA GLY A 200 -11.93 -20.59 -39.63
C GLY A 200 -11.79 -20.40 -38.12
N ARG A 201 -10.58 -20.20 -37.59
CA ARG A 201 -10.35 -20.10 -36.14
C ARG A 201 -10.32 -18.66 -35.66
N HIS A 202 -11.00 -18.43 -34.54
CA HIS A 202 -10.91 -17.21 -33.74
C HIS A 202 -10.35 -17.58 -32.36
N ASP A 203 -9.03 -17.78 -32.29
CA ASP A 203 -8.35 -18.28 -31.09
C ASP A 203 -7.93 -17.12 -30.16
N ALA A 204 -8.68 -16.94 -29.08
CA ALA A 204 -8.41 -15.89 -28.09
C ALA A 204 -7.05 -16.06 -27.39
N LEU A 205 -6.56 -17.30 -27.22
CA LEU A 205 -5.28 -17.54 -26.56
C LEU A 205 -4.11 -17.19 -27.48
N CYS A 206 -4.21 -17.48 -28.78
CA CYS A 206 -3.22 -17.02 -29.75
C CYS A 206 -3.15 -15.49 -29.79
N ALA A 207 -4.30 -14.81 -29.84
CA ALA A 207 -4.36 -13.35 -29.78
C ALA A 207 -3.75 -12.79 -28.48
N ALA A 208 -4.05 -13.41 -27.33
CA ALA A 208 -3.46 -13.05 -26.05
C ALA A 208 -1.93 -13.19 -26.06
N ALA A 209 -1.41 -14.30 -26.59
CA ALA A 209 0.02 -14.55 -26.67
C ALA A 209 0.74 -13.48 -27.50
N GLU A 210 0.18 -13.07 -28.65
CA GLU A 210 0.73 -11.98 -29.45
C GLU A 210 0.73 -10.65 -28.69
N MET A 211 -0.36 -10.33 -27.99
CA MET A 211 -0.45 -9.12 -27.17
C MET A 211 0.60 -9.11 -26.05
N ILE A 212 0.77 -10.22 -25.33
CA ILE A 212 1.76 -10.37 -24.25
C ILE A 212 3.18 -10.09 -24.78
N LEU A 213 3.54 -10.69 -25.90
CA LEU A 213 4.85 -10.46 -26.51
C LEU A 213 5.04 -9.00 -26.92
N LYS A 214 4.00 -8.37 -27.48
CA LYS A 214 4.06 -6.95 -27.85
C LYS A 214 4.19 -6.03 -26.64
N VAL A 215 3.54 -6.34 -25.53
CA VAL A 215 3.70 -5.59 -24.26
C VAL A 215 5.12 -5.74 -23.74
N ASN A 216 5.71 -6.94 -23.80
CA ASN A 216 7.08 -7.19 -23.35
C ASN A 216 8.13 -6.41 -24.17
N GLU A 217 7.86 -6.13 -25.45
CA GLU A 217 8.72 -5.31 -26.32
C GLU A 217 8.59 -3.78 -26.05
N LEU A 218 7.57 -3.31 -25.32
CA LEU A 218 7.31 -1.88 -25.14
C LEU A 218 8.45 -1.11 -24.43
N PRO A 219 9.03 -1.61 -23.33
CA PRO A 219 10.12 -0.91 -22.63
C PRO A 219 11.28 -0.53 -23.55
N ASP A 220 11.73 -1.46 -24.40
CA ASP A 220 12.85 -1.23 -25.33
C ASP A 220 12.50 -0.20 -26.41
N ARG A 221 11.24 -0.15 -26.84
CA ARG A 221 10.76 0.77 -27.89
C ARG A 221 10.55 2.20 -27.36
N MET A 222 10.04 2.31 -26.13
CA MET A 222 9.73 3.60 -25.50
C MET A 222 10.97 4.24 -24.87
N GLY A 223 11.91 3.42 -24.40
CA GLY A 223 13.11 3.85 -23.70
C GLY A 223 12.84 4.37 -22.28
N GLY A 224 13.90 4.88 -21.64
CA GLY A 224 13.84 5.34 -20.25
C GLY A 224 13.79 4.17 -19.26
N ASN A 225 13.09 4.38 -18.14
CA ASN A 225 12.96 3.38 -17.06
C ASN A 225 11.58 2.70 -17.07
N MET A 226 10.93 2.64 -18.24
CA MET A 226 9.63 1.96 -18.37
C MET A 226 9.81 0.46 -18.09
N VAL A 227 8.88 -0.10 -17.34
CA VAL A 227 8.74 -1.55 -17.16
C VAL A 227 7.32 -1.93 -17.57
N ALA A 228 7.16 -3.11 -18.16
CA ALA A 228 5.87 -3.61 -18.59
C ALA A 228 5.81 -5.12 -18.35
N THR A 229 4.65 -5.60 -17.90
CA THR A 229 4.38 -7.02 -17.67
C THR A 229 2.91 -7.31 -17.92
N VAL A 230 2.58 -8.57 -18.16
CA VAL A 230 1.21 -9.10 -18.20
C VAL A 230 1.18 -10.29 -17.25
N GLY A 231 0.15 -10.36 -16.40
CA GLY A 231 0.00 -11.37 -15.37
C GLY A 231 -1.44 -11.81 -15.19
#